data_AF-A0A640T9M5-F1
#
_entry.id   AF-A0A640T9M5-F1
#
_cell.length_a   1.000
_cell.length_b   1.000
_cell.length_c   1.000
_cell.angle_alpha   90.00
_cell.angle_beta   90.00
_cell.angle_gamma   90.00
#
_symmetry.space_group_name_H-M   'P 1'
#
loop_
_entity.id
_entity.type
_entity.pdbx_description
1 polymer ?
#
loop_
_entity_poly.entity_id
_entity_poly.type
_entity_poly.pdbx_seq_one_letter_code
_entity_poly.pdbx_strand_id
1 'polypeptide(L)'
;MTGGPTVAFSLGEERPCRQGLDALWRGGGTAVAVDDEAIMAGHRRPAAGLLLEPSSAVASAVVRAQARTSGGLVVAIGTATGLKGLVG
;
A
#
# COMPACT_ATOMS: atom_id res chain seq x y z
N MET A 1 15.98 -11.72 -5.90
CA MET A 1 14.53 -11.55 -5.70
C MET A 1 13.84 -12.27 -6.84
N THR A 2 13.29 -13.45 -6.60
CA THR A 2 12.55 -14.22 -7.61
C THR A 2 11.15 -13.64 -7.73
N GLY A 3 10.94 -12.82 -8.77
CA GLY A 3 9.75 -12.02 -9.01
C GLY A 3 8.57 -12.83 -9.52
N GLY A 4 7.84 -13.46 -8.60
CA GLY A 4 6.48 -13.90 -8.88
C GLY A 4 5.50 -12.72 -8.87
N PRO A 5 4.30 -12.88 -9.45
CA PRO A 5 3.24 -11.87 -9.36
C PRO A 5 2.89 -11.59 -7.90
N THR A 6 2.80 -10.31 -7.54
CA THR A 6 2.36 -9.85 -6.21
C THR A 6 0.84 -9.93 -6.08
N VAL A 7 0.34 -10.12 -4.85
CA VAL A 7 -1.09 -9.95 -4.52
C VAL A 7 -1.60 -8.52 -4.79
N ALA A 8 -0.70 -7.52 -4.80
CA ALA A 8 -1.02 -6.14 -5.18
C ALA A 8 -0.93 -5.95 -6.70
N PHE A 9 -1.79 -6.65 -7.44
CA PHE A 9 -1.72 -6.78 -8.91
C PHE A 9 -1.57 -5.43 -9.65
N SER A 10 -2.21 -4.36 -9.16
CA SER A 10 -2.21 -3.03 -9.80
C SER A 10 -0.98 -2.17 -9.46
N LEU A 11 -0.07 -2.68 -8.64
CA LEU A 11 1.16 -2.00 -8.22
C LEU A 11 2.42 -2.74 -8.65
N GLY A 12 2.29 -3.93 -9.26
CA GLY A 12 3.39 -4.79 -9.68
C GLY A 12 4.14 -4.34 -10.94
N GLU A 13 4.11 -3.05 -11.27
CA GLU A 13 4.81 -2.51 -12.44
C GLU A 13 6.33 -2.52 -12.23
N GLU A 14 7.08 -3.01 -13.23
CA GLU A 14 8.55 -3.10 -13.15
C GLU A 14 9.23 -1.73 -13.24
N ARG A 15 8.53 -0.72 -13.78
CA ARG A 15 9.12 0.59 -14.08
C ARG A 15 8.34 1.70 -13.37
N PRO A 16 9.00 2.53 -12.55
CA PRO A 16 8.35 3.68 -11.94
C PRO A 16 8.02 4.73 -13.00
N CYS A 17 6.91 5.45 -12.82
CA CYS A 17 6.61 6.61 -13.63
C CYS A 17 7.49 7.81 -13.21
N ARG A 18 7.89 8.62 -14.19
CA ARG A 18 8.73 9.81 -13.94
C ARG A 18 8.07 10.78 -12.97
N GLN A 19 6.76 10.97 -13.08
CA GLN A 19 5.99 11.86 -12.20
C GLN A 19 6.06 11.40 -10.73
N GLY A 20 6.00 10.09 -10.49
CA GLY A 20 6.14 9.52 -9.14
C GLY A 20 7.54 9.74 -8.55
N LEU A 21 8.59 9.53 -9.36
CA LEU A 21 9.96 9.79 -8.94
C LEU A 21 10.22 11.27 -8.65
N ASP A 22 9.78 12.16 -9.53
CA ASP A 22 9.94 13.60 -9.36
C ASP A 22 9.25 14.10 -8.08
N ALA A 23 8.05 13.57 -7.77
CA ALA A 23 7.33 13.90 -6.54
C ALA A 23 8.07 13.41 -5.29
N LEU A 24 8.61 12.18 -5.31
CA LEU A 24 9.42 11.66 -4.20
C LEU A 24 10.67 12.52 -3.97
N TRP A 25 11.42 12.84 -5.02
CA TRP A 25 12.65 13.61 -4.88
C TRP A 25 12.42 15.04 -4.41
N ARG A 26 11.42 15.74 -4.97
CA ARG A 26 11.13 17.13 -4.59
C ARG A 26 10.45 17.26 -3.24
N GLY A 27 9.69 16.23 -2.83
CA GLY A 27 8.98 16.21 -1.56
C GLY A 27 9.79 15.67 -0.37
N GLY A 28 11.03 15.20 -0.59
CA GLY A 28 11.77 14.48 0.44
C GLY A 28 11.10 13.16 0.85
N GLY A 29 10.34 12.56 -0.08
CA GLY A 29 9.59 11.34 0.14
C GLY A 29 10.45 10.09 0.18
N THR A 30 9.89 9.01 0.72
CA THR A 30 10.54 7.71 0.84
C THR A 30 9.75 6.63 0.13
N ALA A 31 10.44 5.73 -0.58
CA ALA A 31 9.87 4.50 -1.09
C ALA A 31 10.14 3.35 -0.10
N VAL A 32 9.14 2.49 0.11
CA VAL A 32 9.23 1.35 1.04
C VAL A 32 8.78 0.10 0.30
N ALA A 33 9.59 -0.95 0.36
CA ALA A 33 9.19 -2.27 -0.12
C ALA A 33 8.29 -2.94 0.92
N VAL A 34 7.19 -3.54 0.45
CA VAL A 34 6.21 -4.24 1.30
C VAL A 34 5.99 -5.62 0.69
N ASP A 35 6.06 -6.66 1.52
CA ASP A 35 5.81 -8.02 1.08
C ASP A 35 4.30 -8.37 1.05
N ASP A 36 3.96 -9.42 0.31
CA ASP A 36 2.59 -9.89 0.15
C ASP A 36 1.96 -10.35 1.48
N GLU A 37 2.76 -10.82 2.43
CA GLU A 37 2.26 -11.24 3.75
C GLU A 37 1.72 -10.03 4.53
N ALA A 38 2.47 -8.94 4.57
CA ALA A 38 2.08 -7.70 5.22
C ALA A 38 0.87 -7.05 4.51
N ILE A 39 0.82 -7.11 3.18
CA ILE A 39 -0.32 -6.64 2.38
C ILE A 39 -1.58 -7.42 2.76
N MET A 40 -1.50 -8.75 2.78
CA MET A 40 -2.64 -9.60 3.13
C MET A 40 -3.07 -9.46 4.59
N ALA A 41 -2.14 -9.20 5.51
CA ALA A 41 -2.47 -8.87 6.89
C ALA A 41 -3.29 -7.57 6.98
N GLY A 42 -2.89 -6.53 6.23
CA GLY A 42 -3.63 -5.27 6.12
C GLY A 42 -5.01 -5.43 5.48
N HIS A 43 -5.12 -6.28 4.46
CA HIS A 43 -6.38 -6.60 3.78
C HIS A 43 -7.36 -7.36 4.69
N ARG A 44 -6.88 -8.35 5.46
CA ARG A 44 -7.72 -9.18 6.34
C ARG A 44 -8.13 -8.47 7.63
N ARG A 45 -7.33 -7.52 8.11
CA ARG A 45 -7.56 -6.79 9.38
C ARG A 45 -7.44 -5.28 9.17
N PRO A 46 -8.30 -4.69 8.34
CA PRO A 46 -8.24 -3.27 8.04
C PRO A 46 -8.53 -2.44 9.28
N ALA A 47 -7.85 -1.29 9.39
CA ALA A 47 -8.20 -0.30 10.40
C ALA A 47 -9.63 0.21 10.16
N ALA A 48 -10.40 0.41 11.24
CA ALA A 48 -11.75 0.97 11.20
C ALA A 48 -12.81 0.15 10.42
N GLY A 49 -12.57 -1.15 10.15
CA GLY A 49 -13.57 -2.01 9.50
C GLY A 49 -13.76 -1.78 8.00
N LEU A 50 -12.85 -1.02 7.37
CA LEU A 50 -12.93 -0.70 5.94
C LEU A 50 -12.48 -1.88 5.06
N LEU A 51 -13.35 -2.40 4.21
CA LEU A 51 -12.95 -3.41 3.21
C LEU A 51 -12.11 -2.77 2.10
N LEU A 52 -10.81 -3.04 2.09
CA LEU A 52 -9.86 -2.60 1.06
C LEU A 52 -9.43 -3.78 0.19
N GLU A 53 -9.23 -3.56 -1.11
CA GLU A 53 -8.54 -4.57 -1.95
C GLU A 53 -7.04 -4.67 -1.60
N PRO A 54 -6.34 -5.78 -1.91
CA PRO A 54 -4.93 -5.95 -1.57
C PRO A 54 -4.02 -4.78 -1.99
N SER A 55 -4.12 -4.27 -3.22
CA SER A 55 -3.34 -3.10 -3.67
C SER A 55 -3.59 -1.85 -2.81
N SER A 56 -4.81 -1.65 -2.33
CA SER A 56 -5.17 -0.54 -1.45
C SER A 56 -4.78 -0.77 0.02
N ALA A 57 -4.55 -2.03 0.40
CA ALA A 57 -4.12 -2.40 1.74
C ALA A 57 -2.61 -2.18 1.97
N VAL A 58 -1.80 -1.95 0.92
CA VAL A 58 -0.36 -1.65 1.04
C VAL A 58 -0.10 -0.49 2.01
N ALA A 59 -0.85 0.61 1.90
CA ALA A 59 -0.71 1.74 2.81
C ALA A 59 -1.05 1.36 4.27
N SER A 60 -2.02 0.45 4.46
CA SER A 60 -2.40 -0.05 5.80
C SER A 60 -1.32 -0.92 6.43
N ALA A 61 -0.50 -1.61 5.62
CA ALA A 61 0.62 -2.41 6.10
C ALA A 61 1.72 -1.55 6.74
N VAL A 62 1.94 -0.33 6.23
CA VAL A 62 3.01 0.57 6.69
C VAL A 62 2.54 1.62 7.71
N VAL A 63 1.27 2.05 7.66
CA VAL A 63 0.77 3.21 8.42
C VAL A 63 0.96 3.06 9.93
N ARG A 64 0.79 1.85 10.48
CA ARG A 64 0.90 1.63 11.94
C ARG A 64 2.33 1.84 12.44
N ALA A 65 3.32 1.43 11.66
CA ALA A 65 4.72 1.66 12.01
C ALA A 65 5.03 3.17 11.93
N GLN A 66 4.61 3.82 10.85
CA GLN A 66 4.82 5.25 10.64
C GLN A 66 4.12 6.13 11.70
N ALA A 67 2.92 5.75 12.13
CA ALA A 67 2.19 6.45 13.17
C ALA A 67 2.91 6.41 14.53
N ARG A 68 3.64 5.32 14.83
CA ARG A 68 4.41 5.22 16.08
C ARG A 68 5.68 6.07 16.07
N THR A 69 6.28 6.33 14.90
CA THR A 69 7.58 6.98 14.77
C THR A 69 7.51 8.45 14.39
N SER A 70 6.45 8.88 13.69
CA SER A 70 6.37 10.24 13.15
C SER A 70 6.08 11.32 14.19
N GLY A 71 5.45 10.98 15.32
CA GLY A 71 4.99 11.96 16.32
C GLY A 71 3.88 12.91 15.81
N GLY A 72 3.32 12.66 14.62
CA GLY A 72 2.33 13.51 13.96
C GLY A 72 1.18 12.74 13.33
N LEU A 73 0.28 13.46 12.64
CA LEU A 73 -0.83 12.84 11.91
C LEU A 73 -0.29 12.07 10.70
N VAL A 74 -0.61 10.78 10.62
CA VAL A 74 -0.30 9.95 9.45
C VAL A 74 -1.60 9.63 8.70
N VAL A 75 -1.59 9.89 7.40
CA VAL A 75 -2.71 9.62 6.50
C VAL A 75 -2.34 8.44 5.60
N ALA A 76 -3.15 7.39 5.61
CA ALA A 76 -3.06 6.28 4.66
C ALA A 76 -4.15 6.41 3.60
N ILE A 77 -3.77 6.29 2.33
CA ILE A 77 -4.68 6.40 1.19
C ILE A 77 -4.96 5.00 0.64
N GLY A 78 -6.22 4.56 0.74
CA GLY A 78 -6.72 3.40 0.00
C GLY A 78 -7.39 3.88 -1.28
N THR A 79 -6.98 3.35 -2.44
CA THR A 79 -7.43 3.83 -3.75
C THR A 79 -8.66 3.09 -4.28
N ALA A 80 -9.03 1.96 -3.66
CA ALA A 80 -10.20 1.17 -4.01
C ALA A 80 -10.68 0.30 -2.85
N THR A 81 -11.96 -0.04 -2.90
CA THR A 81 -12.62 -0.93 -1.92
C THR A 81 -12.44 -2.40 -2.29
N GLY A 82 -12.60 -3.28 -1.31
CA GLY A 82 -12.59 -4.73 -1.51
C GLY A 82 -13.82 -5.28 -2.26
N LEU A 83 -14.76 -4.43 -2.66
CA LEU A 83 -16.00 -4.84 -3.34
C LEU A 83 -15.74 -5.50 -4.71
N LYS A 84 -14.60 -5.21 -5.35
CA LYS A 84 -14.24 -5.80 -6.64
C LYS A 84 -14.14 -7.33 -6.62
N GLY A 85 -13.87 -7.92 -5.44
CA GLY A 85 -13.80 -9.37 -5.26
C GLY A 85 -15.10 -10.03 -4.78
N LEU A 86 -16.18 -9.28 -4.56
CA LEU A 86 -17.45 -9.81 -4.03
C LEU A 86 -18.47 -10.16 -5.12
N VAL A 87 -18.19 -9.87 -6.39
CA VAL A 87 -19.08 -10.16 -7.53
C VAL A 87 -18.55 -11.37 -8.33
N GLY A 88 -17.99 -12.34 -7.61
CA GLY A 88 -17.47 -13.61 -8.16
C GLY A 88 -18.30 -14.80 -7.71
#